data_AF-A0A654LYZ4-F1
#
_entry.id   AF-A0A654LYZ4-F1
#
_cell.length_a   1.000
_cell.length_b   1.000
_cell.length_c   1.000
_cell.angle_alpha   90.00
_cell.angle_beta   90.00
_cell.angle_gamma   90.00
#
_symmetry.space_group_name_H-M   'P 1'
#
loop_
_entity.id
_entity.type
_entity.pdbx_description
1 polymer ?
#
loop_
_entity_poly.entity_id
_entity_poly.type
_entity_poly.pdbx_seq_one_letter_code
_entity_poly.pdbx_strand_id
1 'polypeptide(L)'
;MKKSKVYFHSREGEHFGISIVEAMSAGLIAVVPITGGQTEFVPTIYQYDSLEQASQVVASALDVADEERQRISDSVKRFSEINYKRQFQLLISKLIYNVNIDQQYNFPNFPTINQ
;
A
#
# COMPACT_ATOMS: atom_id res chain seq x y z
N MET A 1 13.31 4.99 -10.44
CA MET A 1 12.37 3.86 -10.67
C MET A 1 11.54 3.95 -11.95
N LYS A 2 11.20 5.14 -12.50
CA LYS A 2 10.29 5.32 -13.66
C LYS A 2 10.56 4.55 -14.97
N LYS A 3 11.69 3.86 -15.12
CA LYS A 3 11.99 3.02 -16.30
C LYS A 3 11.55 1.56 -16.14
N SER A 4 11.22 1.13 -14.93
CA SER A 4 10.78 -0.24 -14.62
C SER A 4 9.27 -0.30 -14.45
N LYS A 5 8.66 -1.46 -14.75
CA LYS A 5 7.24 -1.74 -14.53
C LYS A 5 6.96 -2.44 -13.20
N VAL A 6 7.89 -3.29 -12.76
CA VAL A 6 7.74 -4.17 -11.61
C VAL A 6 8.86 -3.92 -10.60
N TYR A 7 8.53 -3.98 -9.32
CA TYR A 7 9.46 -3.99 -8.20
C TYR A 7 9.32 -5.32 -7.46
N PHE A 8 10.37 -6.14 -7.49
CA PHE A 8 10.37 -7.44 -6.81
C PHE A 8 11.04 -7.30 -5.44
N HIS A 9 10.32 -7.64 -4.38
CA HIS A 9 10.84 -7.65 -3.02
C HIS A 9 10.91 -9.10 -2.52
N SER A 10 12.10 -9.57 -2.18
CA SER A 10 12.32 -10.98 -1.86
C SER A 10 12.41 -11.31 -0.36
N ARG A 11 12.34 -10.31 0.51
CA ARG A 11 12.61 -10.47 1.94
C ARG A 11 11.31 -10.80 2.68
N GLU A 12 11.27 -11.98 3.27
CA GLU A 12 10.21 -12.41 4.20
C GLU A 12 10.22 -11.54 5.48
N GLY A 13 9.04 -11.28 6.03
CA GLY A 13 8.89 -10.60 7.32
C GLY A 13 9.32 -9.12 7.31
N GLU A 14 9.26 -8.45 6.17
CA GLU A 14 9.47 -7.01 6.11
C GLU A 14 8.42 -6.29 6.96
N HIS A 15 8.84 -5.31 7.78
CA HIS A 15 7.94 -4.67 8.73
C HIS A 15 6.90 -3.82 8.00
N PHE A 16 7.32 -2.69 7.42
CA PHE A 16 6.42 -1.84 6.65
C PHE A 16 6.78 -1.82 5.17
N GLY A 17 8.08 -1.81 4.82
CA GLY A 17 8.51 -1.76 3.43
C GLY A 17 8.35 -0.39 2.79
N ILE A 18 9.07 0.61 3.29
CA ILE A 18 9.07 1.97 2.70
C ILE A 18 9.44 1.92 1.21
N SER A 19 10.42 1.11 0.83
CA SER A 19 10.83 0.94 -0.57
C SER A 19 9.73 0.37 -1.46
N ILE A 20 8.85 -0.46 -0.91
CA ILE A 20 7.65 -0.99 -1.59
C ILE A 20 6.67 0.15 -1.84
N VAL A 21 6.39 0.97 -0.81
CA VAL A 21 5.54 2.16 -0.92
C VAL A 21 6.10 3.15 -1.95
N GLU A 22 7.41 3.40 -1.95
CA GLU A 22 8.06 4.27 -2.93
C GLU A 22 7.90 3.74 -4.36
N ALA A 23 8.10 2.44 -4.57
CA ALA A 23 7.92 1.80 -5.86
C ALA A 23 6.46 1.91 -6.34
N MET A 24 5.50 1.57 -5.48
CA MET A 24 4.07 1.70 -5.76
C MET A 24 3.69 3.16 -6.08
N SER A 25 4.23 4.12 -5.32
CA SER A 25 3.97 5.55 -5.55
C SER A 25 4.43 6.01 -6.94
N ALA A 26 5.50 5.40 -7.47
CA ALA A 26 6.00 5.63 -8.81
C ALA A 26 5.23 4.87 -9.91
N GLY A 27 4.16 4.14 -9.55
CA GLY A 27 3.33 3.36 -10.47
C GLY A 27 3.96 2.02 -10.87
N LEU A 28 4.87 1.48 -10.07
CA LEU A 28 5.39 0.12 -10.26
C LEU A 28 4.48 -0.86 -9.53
N ILE A 29 4.29 -2.04 -10.12
CA ILE A 29 3.64 -3.15 -9.45
C ILE A 29 4.66 -3.79 -8.50
N ALA A 30 4.38 -3.75 -7.21
CA ALA A 30 5.23 -4.41 -6.22
C ALA A 30 4.81 -5.87 -6.05
N VAL A 31 5.76 -6.79 -6.27
CA VAL A 31 5.59 -8.23 -6.05
C VAL A 31 6.32 -8.59 -4.78
N VAL A 32 5.60 -9.12 -3.79
CA VAL A 32 6.06 -9.23 -2.40
C VAL A 32 5.71 -10.59 -1.80
N PRO A 33 6.41 -11.05 -0.74
CA PRO A 33 6.01 -12.26 -0.04
C PRO A 33 4.69 -12.07 0.69
N ILE A 34 3.99 -13.17 0.95
CA ILE A 34 2.75 -13.23 1.73
C ILE A 34 2.97 -12.99 3.24
N THR A 35 4.20 -12.77 3.69
CA THR A 35 4.53 -12.48 5.09
C THR A 35 5.18 -11.12 5.26
N GLY A 36 4.72 -10.35 6.26
CA GLY A 36 5.20 -8.99 6.56
C GLY A 36 4.09 -7.94 6.48
N GLY A 37 4.34 -6.72 6.95
CA GLY A 37 3.30 -5.68 7.00
C GLY A 37 3.01 -5.05 5.64
N GLN A 38 3.83 -5.30 4.61
CA GLN A 38 3.50 -4.92 3.24
C GLN A 38 2.22 -5.59 2.72
N THR A 39 1.85 -6.74 3.30
CA THR A 39 0.64 -7.50 2.93
C THR A 39 -0.65 -6.73 3.22
N GLU A 40 -0.62 -5.75 4.14
CA GLU A 40 -1.76 -4.93 4.51
C GLU A 40 -2.16 -3.91 3.42
N PHE A 41 -1.25 -3.61 2.48
CA PHE A 41 -1.49 -2.59 1.47
C PHE A 41 -1.11 -2.97 0.04
N VAL A 42 -0.31 -4.01 -0.16
CA VAL A 42 -0.09 -4.61 -1.49
C VAL A 42 -1.25 -5.53 -1.82
N PRO A 43 -1.91 -5.39 -2.98
CA PRO A 43 -2.99 -6.31 -3.38
C PRO A 43 -2.55 -7.77 -3.37
N THR A 44 -3.43 -8.66 -2.91
CA THR A 44 -3.14 -10.11 -2.76
C THR A 44 -2.72 -10.79 -4.06
N ILE A 45 -3.20 -10.30 -5.21
CA ILE A 45 -2.81 -10.80 -6.54
C ILE A 45 -1.33 -10.59 -6.88
N TYR A 46 -0.65 -9.70 -6.16
CA TYR A 46 0.78 -9.43 -6.32
C TYR A 46 1.62 -10.01 -5.18
N GLN A 47 1.02 -10.83 -4.31
CA GLN A 47 1.72 -11.52 -3.24
C GLN A 47 2.09 -12.95 -3.66
N TYR A 48 3.17 -13.50 -3.10
CA TYR A 48 3.60 -14.87 -3.37
C TYR A 48 4.06 -15.63 -2.12
N ASP A 49 4.01 -16.96 -2.15
CA ASP A 49 4.44 -17.88 -1.08
C ASP A 49 5.57 -18.83 -1.51
N SER A 50 5.90 -18.84 -2.80
CA SER A 50 6.85 -19.76 -3.41
C SER A 50 7.54 -19.12 -4.61
N LEU A 51 8.72 -19.66 -4.97
CA LEU A 51 9.49 -19.15 -6.12
C LEU A 51 8.71 -19.31 -7.45
N GLU A 52 7.97 -20.41 -7.59
CA GLU A 52 7.18 -20.67 -8.78
C GLU A 52 6.05 -19.66 -8.91
N GLN A 53 5.29 -19.41 -7.84
CA GLN A 53 4.27 -18.37 -7.81
C GLN A 53 4.87 -16.97 -8.03
N ALA A 54 6.02 -16.67 -7.43
CA ALA A 54 6.71 -15.40 -7.64
C ALA A 54 6.98 -15.15 -9.14
N SER A 55 7.45 -16.18 -9.87
CA SER A 55 7.70 -16.08 -11.30
C SER A 55 6.43 -15.80 -12.11
N GLN A 56 5.32 -16.44 -11.76
CA GLN A 56 4.02 -16.26 -12.42
C GLN A 56 3.46 -14.86 -12.16
N VAL A 57 3.57 -14.39 -10.92
CA VAL A 57 3.11 -13.05 -10.51
C VAL A 57 3.96 -11.96 -11.16
N VAL A 58 5.27 -12.14 -11.27
CA VAL A 58 6.13 -11.19 -12.00
C VAL A 58 5.74 -11.13 -13.48
N ALA A 59 5.49 -12.29 -14.11
CA ALA A 59 5.08 -12.33 -15.51
C ALA A 59 3.76 -11.60 -15.73
N SER A 60 2.75 -11.84 -14.89
CA SER A 60 1.47 -11.14 -14.99
C SER A 60 1.60 -9.64 -14.72
N ALA A 61 2.43 -9.25 -13.75
CA ALA A 61 2.68 -7.85 -13.40
C ALA A 61 3.33 -7.04 -14.53
N LEU A 62 4.08 -7.67 -15.43
CA LEU A 62 4.70 -7.00 -16.59
C LEU A 62 3.68 -6.55 -17.66
N ASP A 63 2.53 -7.25 -17.71
CA ASP A 63 1.46 -7.05 -18.70
C ASP A 63 0.29 -6.22 -18.15
N VAL A 64 0.39 -5.74 -16.91
CA VAL A 64 -0.63 -4.89 -16.28
C VAL A 64 -0.80 -3.57 -17.02
N ALA A 65 -2.07 -3.16 -17.21
CA ALA A 65 -2.44 -1.91 -17.85
C ALA A 65 -2.06 -0.67 -17.02
N ASP A 66 -1.85 0.47 -17.69
CA ASP A 66 -1.49 1.73 -17.02
C ASP A 66 -2.55 2.22 -16.02
N GLU A 67 -3.82 1.89 -16.22
CA GLU A 67 -4.89 2.22 -15.28
C GLU A 67 -4.67 1.57 -13.90
N GLU A 68 -4.30 0.29 -13.88
CA GLU A 68 -4.02 -0.43 -12.65
C GLU A 68 -2.75 0.11 -11.97
N ARG A 69 -1.74 0.48 -12.76
CA ARG A 69 -0.53 1.16 -12.25
C ARG A 69 -0.87 2.50 -11.59
N GLN A 70 -1.82 3.24 -12.14
CA GLN A 70 -2.32 4.48 -11.56
C GLN A 70 -3.08 4.24 -10.26
N ARG A 71 -3.96 3.23 -10.21
CA ARG A 71 -4.67 2.83 -8.98
C ARG A 71 -3.70 2.42 -7.87
N ILE A 72 -2.64 1.69 -8.21
CA ILE A 72 -1.57 1.32 -7.28
C ILE A 72 -0.84 2.55 -6.74
N SER A 73 -0.49 3.50 -7.60
CA SER A 73 0.12 4.77 -7.16
C SER A 73 -0.81 5.55 -6.23
N ASP A 74 -2.11 5.59 -6.53
CA ASP A 74 -3.08 6.31 -5.72
C ASP A 74 -3.33 5.66 -4.36
N SER A 75 -3.35 4.32 -4.28
CA SER A 75 -3.65 3.58 -3.05
C SER A 75 -2.65 3.84 -1.92
N VAL A 76 -1.39 4.14 -2.28
CA VAL A 76 -0.30 4.39 -1.33
C VAL A 76 -0.08 5.86 -1.00
N LYS A 77 -0.75 6.81 -1.66
CA LYS A 77 -0.69 8.25 -1.33
C LYS A 77 -1.08 8.54 0.12
N ARG A 78 -1.91 7.68 0.73
CA ARG A 78 -2.28 7.75 2.14
C ARG A 78 -1.08 7.69 3.10
N PHE A 79 0.02 7.08 2.68
CA PHE A 79 1.26 6.97 3.45
C PHE A 79 2.23 8.14 3.26
N SER A 80 1.84 9.17 2.50
CA SER A 80 2.66 10.38 2.38
C SER A 80 2.86 11.06 3.73
N GLU A 81 4.01 11.71 3.91
CA GLU A 81 4.36 12.43 5.15
C GLU A 81 3.28 13.46 5.55
N ILE A 82 2.72 14.17 4.55
CA ILE A 82 1.64 15.15 4.77
C ILE A 82 0.41 14.48 5.36
N ASN A 83 -0.01 13.36 4.78
CA ASN A 83 -1.18 12.61 5.27
C ASN A 83 -0.89 11.99 6.64
N TYR A 84 0.30 11.42 6.84
CA TYR A 84 0.71 10.88 8.14
C TYR A 84 0.64 11.96 9.24
N LYS A 85 1.27 13.12 9.03
CA LYS A 85 1.24 14.23 10.00
C LYS A 85 -0.18 14.70 10.29
N ARG A 86 -1.00 14.88 9.25
CA ARG A 86 -2.40 15.29 9.38
C ARG A 86 -3.19 14.28 10.22
N GLN A 87 -3.13 12.99 9.87
CA GLN A 87 -3.89 11.95 10.57
C GLN A 87 -3.42 11.79 12.02
N PHE A 88 -2.12 11.87 12.28
CA PHE A 88 -1.57 11.82 13.62
C PHE A 88 -2.05 12.99 14.48
N GLN A 89 -1.97 14.22 13.97
CA GLN A 89 -2.46 15.41 14.66
C GLN A 89 -3.97 15.32 14.96
N LEU A 90 -4.76 14.83 14.01
CA LEU A 90 -6.20 14.62 14.21
C LEU A 90 -6.48 13.61 15.31
N LEU A 91 -5.77 12.46 15.32
CA LEU A 91 -5.93 11.44 16.35
C LEU A 91 -5.60 12.00 17.74
N ILE A 92 -4.47 12.68 17.88
CA ILE A 92 -4.05 13.28 19.14
C ILE A 92 -5.05 14.35 19.59
N SER A 93 -5.53 15.20 18.67
CA SER A 93 -6.54 16.21 19.00
C SER A 93 -7.85 15.59 19.47
N LYS A 94 -8.28 14.49 18.84
CA LYS A 94 -9.47 13.73 19.26
C LYS A 94 -9.32 13.18 20.67
N LEU A 95 -8.16 12.62 20.99
CA LEU A 95 -7.88 12.02 22.31
C LEU A 95 -7.73 13.08 23.42
N ILE A 96 -7.10 14.21 23.14
CA ILE A 96 -6.84 15.26 24.14
C ILE A 96 -8.09 16.10 24.39
N TYR A 97 -8.83 16.47 23.33
CA TYR A 97 -9.89 17.46 23.42
C TYR A 97 -11.31 16.89 23.32
N ASN A 98 -11.47 15.56 23.17
CA ASN A 98 -12.77 14.91 22.98
C ASN A 98 -13.62 15.58 21.87
N VAL A 99 -12.97 16.11 20.82
CA VAL A 99 -13.69 16.79 19.73
C VAL A 99 -14.45 15.75 18.90
N ASN A 100 -15.78 15.85 18.88
CA ASN A 100 -16.61 15.18 17.87
C ASN A 100 -16.43 15.91 16.54
N ILE A 101 -15.57 15.37 15.67
CA ILE A 101 -15.45 15.81 14.28
C ILE A 101 -16.51 15.06 13.48
N ASP A 102 -17.77 15.50 13.56
CA ASP A 102 -18.81 15.01 12.66
C ASP A 102 -18.85 15.87 11.37
N GLN A 103 -18.69 15.18 10.24
CA GLN A 103 -19.28 15.52 8.93
C GLN A 103 -18.73 16.69 8.09
N GLN A 104 -17.43 17.02 8.11
CA GLN A 104 -16.87 17.92 7.07
C GLN A 104 -15.77 17.33 6.17
N TYR A 105 -15.25 16.15 6.49
CA TYR A 105 -14.24 15.50 5.65
C TYR A 105 -14.79 14.14 5.21
N ASN A 106 -15.10 14.03 3.92
CA ASN A 106 -15.61 12.81 3.32
C ASN A 106 -14.48 11.76 3.33
N PHE A 107 -14.47 10.87 4.32
CA PHE A 107 -13.47 9.83 4.48
C PHE A 107 -13.85 8.61 3.61
N PRO A 108 -12.91 7.97 2.91
CA PRO A 108 -13.14 6.65 2.35
C PRO A 108 -13.35 5.65 3.51
N ASN A 109 -14.43 4.87 3.44
CA ASN A 109 -14.78 3.87 4.43
C ASN A 109 -13.62 2.88 4.64
N PHE A 110 -13.21 2.72 5.90
CA PHE A 110 -12.38 1.58 6.29
C PHE A 110 -13.23 0.32 6.20
N PRO A 111 -12.75 -0.79 5.61
CA PRO A 111 -13.41 -2.08 5.77
C PRO A 111 -13.39 -2.45 7.25
N THR A 112 -14.56 -2.71 7.81
CA THR A 112 -14.73 -3.21 9.17
C THR A 112 -14.04 -4.56 9.26
N ILE A 113 -13.00 -4.65 10.11
CA ILE A 113 -12.43 -5.94 10.50
C ILE A 113 -13.42 -6.55 11.50
N ASN A 114 -14.27 -7.45 11.01
CA ASN A 114 -15.04 -8.31 11.90
C ASN A 114 -14.03 -9.18 12.67
N GLN A 115 -13.95 -8.96 13.99
CA GLN A 115 -13.28 -9.86 14.93
C GLN A 115 -14.12 -11.12 15.12
#